data_AF-R6MR68-F1
#
_entry.id   AF-R6MR68-F1
#
_cell.length_a   1.000
_cell.length_b   1.000
_cell.length_c   1.000
_cell.angle_alpha   90.00
_cell.angle_beta   90.00
_cell.angle_gamma   90.00
#
_symmetry.space_group_name_H-M   'P 1'
#
loop_
_entity.id
_entity.type
_entity.pdbx_description
1 polymer ?
#
loop_
_entity_poly.entity_id
_entity_poly.type
_entity_poly.pdbx_seq_one_letter_code
_entity_poly.pdbx_strand_id
1 'polypeptide(L)'
;MKNREYLFLRQSRKTGFRKKLFACLLLGAVTLGDTMAQNVKRITLQLENTQLEKVLSTIENETGMKLIYNEEDIANIPSVSINVKNMDVLKAVKQCLKNTGLYATLKDNTIVISPVTQAGEIKGIVIDERSGEPIIGANVSVIKDGEMITGVVTNMDGEFSVNIPRGAQLKFSFVGYSEQVISPKGNEIKIELKEDAEVMDEVVVNGFFTRSKQTFTGAARTVTSEQLLNISPNNVLQALSSIDPSIKINKNNAMGSNPNNIPDLVIRSTTSLATDNEAGLNTPLVVIDGVESTLQDLYDINMYDIERVDILKDASATALYGENAANGVIVIERKRVTQAPVRIRYTFTPDFSFADLSSYDLCNSQQKLELERLAGLYDSSTGSMDKTYYEKAEFNLQMQQNSD
;
A
#
# COMPACT_ATOMS: atom_id res chain seq x y z
N MET A 1 19.27 77.43 -22.38
CA MET A 1 19.44 76.61 -23.61
C MET A 1 19.60 75.15 -23.16
N LYS A 2 18.50 74.39 -23.12
CA LYS A 2 18.01 73.40 -24.10
C LYS A 2 18.78 72.06 -24.10
N ASN A 3 18.09 71.01 -23.62
CA ASN A 3 18.02 69.63 -24.15
C ASN A 3 19.31 68.77 -24.12
N ARG A 4 19.36 67.50 -23.68
CA ARG A 4 18.45 66.34 -23.85
C ARG A 4 19.10 65.15 -23.08
N GLU A 5 18.43 64.40 -22.19
CA GLU A 5 17.55 63.22 -22.40
C GLU A 5 18.19 61.83 -22.08
N TYR A 6 17.58 61.13 -21.10
CA TYR A 6 17.39 59.67 -20.85
C TYR A 6 18.62 58.74 -20.66
N LEU A 7 18.65 57.70 -19.80
CA LEU A 7 17.66 56.92 -19.05
C LEU A 7 18.28 56.49 -17.69
N PHE A 8 17.66 56.87 -16.57
CA PHE A 8 17.81 56.15 -15.29
C PHE A 8 16.41 56.06 -14.68
N LEU A 9 15.67 55.01 -15.04
CA LEU A 9 14.39 54.70 -14.43
C LEU A 9 14.42 53.31 -13.81
N ARG A 10 14.32 53.34 -12.47
CA ARG A 10 13.36 52.54 -11.69
C ARG A 10 13.84 51.17 -11.18
N GLN A 11 14.59 51.20 -10.06
CA GLN A 11 14.47 50.17 -9.02
C GLN A 11 13.82 50.78 -7.78
N SER A 12 12.56 50.44 -7.55
CA SER A 12 11.86 50.76 -6.30
C SER A 12 10.98 49.57 -5.90
N ARG A 13 11.24 49.08 -4.68
CA ARG A 13 10.30 48.43 -3.75
C ARG A 13 9.65 47.11 -4.19
N LYS A 14 10.36 45.97 -4.10
CA LYS A 14 9.71 44.63 -3.99
C LYS A 14 10.49 43.60 -3.16
N THR A 15 11.31 43.99 -2.19
CA THR A 15 12.12 43.05 -1.38
C THR A 15 11.62 42.79 0.05
N GLY A 16 10.57 43.49 0.51
CA GLY A 16 10.00 43.29 1.86
C GLY A 16 8.90 42.22 1.96
N PHE A 17 8.17 41.96 0.88
CA PHE A 17 6.98 41.08 0.93
C PHE A 17 7.33 39.59 0.81
N ARG A 18 8.44 39.24 0.15
CA ARG A 18 8.85 37.85 -0.06
C ARG A 18 9.45 37.19 1.19
N LYS A 19 10.08 37.96 2.09
CA LYS A 19 10.67 37.41 3.33
C LYS A 19 9.62 37.19 4.43
N LYS A 20 8.55 37.99 4.48
CA LYS A 20 7.45 37.80 5.45
C LYS A 20 6.47 36.70 5.03
N LEU A 21 6.26 36.50 3.72
CA LEU A 21 5.42 35.41 3.23
C LEU A 21 6.06 34.03 3.45
N PHE A 22 7.39 33.92 3.33
CA PHE A 22 8.13 32.68 3.61
C PHE A 22 8.18 32.33 5.10
N ALA A 23 8.21 33.32 5.99
CA ALA A 23 8.15 33.10 7.44
C ALA A 23 6.74 32.69 7.91
N CYS A 24 5.67 33.21 7.30
CA CYS A 24 4.30 32.78 7.61
C CYS A 24 3.97 31.37 7.10
N LEU A 25 4.60 30.91 6.01
CA LEU A 25 4.40 29.55 5.48
C LEU A 25 5.12 28.48 6.32
N LEU A 26 6.22 28.85 7.00
CA LEU A 26 6.95 27.97 7.93
C LEU A 26 6.34 27.94 9.34
N LEU A 27 5.64 29.00 9.77
CA LEU A 27 4.91 29.03 11.05
C LEU A 27 3.46 28.51 10.95
N GLY A 28 2.88 28.44 9.75
CA GLY A 28 1.54 27.88 9.51
C GLY A 28 1.49 26.35 9.44
N ALA A 29 2.64 25.67 9.38
CA ALA A 29 2.72 24.20 9.30
C ALA A 29 2.83 23.51 10.67
N VAL A 30 2.81 24.27 11.78
CA VAL A 30 2.76 23.74 13.15
C VAL A 30 1.52 24.27 13.86
N THR A 31 0.36 24.14 13.23
CA THR A 31 -0.80 23.73 14.01
C THR A 31 -0.79 22.22 13.95
N LEU A 32 -0.25 21.61 15.01
CA LEU A 32 -0.62 20.27 15.40
C LEU A 32 -2.15 20.27 15.43
N GLY A 33 -2.77 19.86 14.32
CA GLY A 33 -4.08 19.28 14.43
C GLY A 33 -3.88 18.15 15.40
N ASP A 34 -4.56 18.21 16.55
CA ASP A 34 -4.77 17.05 17.39
C ASP A 34 -5.43 16.02 16.48
N THR A 35 -4.60 15.25 15.77
CA THR A 35 -4.96 13.95 15.28
C THR A 35 -5.52 13.28 16.51
N MET A 36 -6.82 13.04 16.49
CA MET A 36 -7.53 12.15 17.38
C MET A 36 -7.00 10.72 17.13
N ALA A 37 -5.70 10.51 17.32
CA ALA A 37 -5.19 9.29 17.84
C ALA A 37 -5.80 9.23 19.24
N GLN A 38 -6.99 8.61 19.34
CA GLN A 38 -7.43 8.09 20.63
C GLN A 38 -6.21 7.38 21.19
N ASN A 39 -5.75 7.84 22.35
CA ASN A 39 -4.53 7.40 22.98
C ASN A 39 -4.79 5.95 23.45
N VAL A 40 -4.73 4.99 22.51
CA VAL A 40 -5.09 3.60 22.73
C VAL A 40 -3.99 3.01 23.60
N LYS A 41 -4.25 3.00 24.90
CA LYS A 41 -3.37 2.35 25.88
C LYS A 41 -3.31 0.86 25.57
N ARG A 42 -2.11 0.29 25.64
CA ARG A 42 -1.86 -1.13 25.36
C ARG A 42 -1.29 -1.80 26.60
N ILE A 43 -1.64 -3.07 26.79
CA ILE A 43 -1.23 -3.88 27.94
C ILE A 43 -0.69 -5.23 27.48
N THR A 44 0.30 -5.74 28.22
CA THR A 44 0.80 -7.11 28.11
C THR A 44 0.64 -7.76 29.47
N LEU A 45 -0.20 -8.78 29.57
CA LEU A 45 -0.59 -9.37 30.85
C LEU A 45 -0.78 -10.88 30.69
N GLN A 46 -0.21 -11.63 31.62
CA GLN A 46 -0.29 -13.08 31.67
C GLN A 46 -0.68 -13.50 33.09
N LEU A 47 -1.96 -13.84 33.27
CA LEU A 47 -2.53 -14.32 34.52
C LEU A 47 -3.28 -15.62 34.27
N GLU A 48 -3.09 -16.60 35.15
CA GLU A 48 -3.78 -17.88 35.09
C GLU A 48 -4.64 -18.07 36.34
N ASN A 49 -5.88 -18.52 36.16
CA ASN A 49 -6.82 -18.88 37.23
C ASN A 49 -6.92 -17.83 38.35
N THR A 50 -7.07 -16.56 37.98
CA THR A 50 -7.11 -15.43 38.93
C THR A 50 -8.52 -14.87 39.05
N GLN A 51 -8.93 -14.42 40.23
CA GLN A 51 -10.24 -13.77 40.43
C GLN A 51 -10.35 -12.51 39.56
N LEU A 52 -11.52 -12.29 38.94
CA LEU A 52 -11.73 -11.19 38.00
C LEU A 52 -11.42 -9.83 38.62
N GLU A 53 -11.81 -9.59 39.88
CA GLU A 53 -11.47 -8.37 40.63
C GLU A 53 -9.95 -8.11 40.67
N LYS A 54 -9.17 -9.17 40.91
CA LYS A 54 -7.71 -9.06 40.94
C LYS A 54 -7.12 -8.79 39.56
N VAL A 55 -7.71 -9.35 38.51
CA VAL A 55 -7.33 -9.06 37.12
C VAL A 55 -7.63 -7.59 36.78
N LEU A 56 -8.83 -7.10 37.10
CA LEU A 56 -9.25 -5.72 36.79
C LEU A 56 -8.41 -4.69 37.55
N SER A 57 -8.12 -4.93 38.83
CA SER A 57 -7.21 -4.06 39.61
C SER A 57 -5.77 -4.09 39.08
N THR A 58 -5.30 -5.22 38.54
CA THR A 58 -3.98 -5.29 37.90
C THR A 58 -3.95 -4.45 36.61
N ILE A 59 -5.00 -4.55 35.80
CA ILE A 59 -5.17 -3.73 34.58
C ILE A 59 -5.22 -2.23 34.93
N GLU A 60 -5.97 -1.84 35.97
CA GLU A 60 -6.04 -0.45 36.44
C GLU A 60 -4.66 0.08 36.85
N ASN A 61 -3.91 -0.69 37.64
CA ASN A 61 -2.57 -0.31 38.11
C ASN A 61 -1.53 -0.20 36.99
N GLU A 62 -1.53 -1.13 36.03
CA GLU A 62 -0.56 -1.12 34.93
C GLU A 62 -0.84 -0.06 33.87
N THR A 63 -2.12 0.27 33.65
CA THR A 63 -2.55 1.14 32.54
C THR A 63 -2.90 2.57 33.00
N GLY A 64 -3.11 2.77 34.30
CA GLY A 64 -3.59 4.03 34.86
C GLY A 64 -4.93 4.47 34.29
N MET A 65 -5.78 3.52 33.87
CA MET A 65 -7.17 3.79 33.48
C MET A 65 -8.09 3.45 34.63
N LYS A 66 -9.07 4.33 34.85
CA LYS A 66 -10.09 4.11 35.87
C LYS A 66 -11.10 3.07 35.37
N LEU A 67 -11.32 2.04 36.16
CA LEU A 67 -12.39 1.06 35.92
C LEU A 67 -13.52 1.31 36.91
N ILE A 68 -14.76 1.34 36.42
CA ILE A 68 -15.95 1.48 37.26
C ILE A 68 -16.83 0.25 37.05
N TYR A 69 -17.19 -0.40 38.15
CA TYR A 69 -18.01 -1.60 38.17
C TYR A 69 -18.74 -1.73 39.51
N ASN A 70 -19.77 -2.56 39.55
CA ASN A 70 -20.44 -2.96 40.78
C ASN A 70 -19.74 -4.21 41.36
N GLU A 71 -19.38 -4.18 42.64
CA GLU A 71 -18.64 -5.28 43.30
C GLU A 71 -19.45 -6.59 43.34
N GLU A 72 -20.77 -6.49 43.57
CA GLU A 72 -21.67 -7.65 43.62
C GLU A 72 -21.74 -8.43 42.29
N ASP A 73 -21.64 -7.69 41.17
CA ASP A 73 -21.69 -8.26 39.82
C ASP A 73 -20.41 -9.03 39.45
N ILE A 74 -19.28 -8.66 40.06
CA ILE A 74 -17.96 -9.27 39.79
C ILE A 74 -17.61 -10.38 40.77
N ALA A 75 -18.06 -10.27 42.03
CA ALA A 75 -17.77 -11.25 43.08
C ALA A 75 -18.28 -12.67 42.73
N ASN A 76 -19.33 -12.77 41.91
CA ASN A 76 -19.95 -14.03 41.51
C ASN A 76 -19.32 -14.69 40.27
N ILE A 77 -18.31 -14.07 39.65
CA ILE A 77 -17.69 -14.57 38.42
C ILE A 77 -16.53 -15.52 38.75
N PRO A 78 -16.47 -16.72 38.15
CA PRO A 78 -15.38 -17.66 38.35
C PRO A 78 -14.03 -17.10 37.88
N SER A 79 -12.94 -17.66 38.40
CA SER A 79 -11.58 -17.28 38.03
C SER A 79 -11.35 -17.30 36.52
N VAL A 80 -10.65 -16.27 36.03
CA VAL A 80 -10.37 -16.07 34.61
C VAL A 80 -8.88 -16.22 34.35
N SER A 81 -8.52 -16.85 33.24
CA SER A 81 -7.16 -16.89 32.70
C SER A 81 -7.07 -15.99 31.48
N ILE A 82 -6.08 -15.11 31.44
CA ILE A 82 -5.84 -14.19 30.33
C ILE A 82 -4.36 -14.15 29.97
N ASN A 83 -4.07 -14.29 28.69
CA ASN A 83 -2.74 -14.14 28.11
C ASN A 83 -2.84 -13.20 26.92
N VAL A 84 -2.42 -11.94 27.10
CA VAL A 84 -2.48 -10.90 26.08
C VAL A 84 -1.11 -10.24 25.95
N LYS A 85 -0.67 -10.04 24.71
CA LYS A 85 0.57 -9.33 24.38
C LYS A 85 0.25 -8.11 23.56
N ASN A 86 0.66 -6.94 24.04
CA ASN A 86 0.50 -5.66 23.38
C ASN A 86 -0.93 -5.45 22.85
N MET A 87 -1.96 -5.69 23.67
CA MET A 87 -3.36 -5.58 23.29
C MET A 87 -3.97 -4.27 23.79
N ASP A 88 -4.93 -3.72 23.06
CA ASP A 88 -5.77 -2.61 23.52
C ASP A 88 -6.45 -2.97 24.86
N VAL A 89 -6.41 -2.06 25.83
CA VAL A 89 -6.90 -2.37 27.18
C VAL A 89 -8.41 -2.62 27.21
N LEU A 90 -9.22 -1.90 26.44
CA LEU A 90 -10.65 -2.18 26.35
C LEU A 90 -10.89 -3.57 25.77
N LYS A 91 -10.12 -3.98 24.76
CA LYS A 91 -10.18 -5.34 24.20
C LYS A 91 -9.74 -6.39 25.22
N ALA A 92 -8.69 -6.13 25.99
CA ALA A 92 -8.22 -7.03 27.05
C ALA A 92 -9.28 -7.22 28.14
N VAL A 93 -9.91 -6.13 28.60
CA VAL A 93 -11.03 -6.19 29.57
C VAL A 93 -12.21 -6.97 28.98
N LYS A 94 -12.60 -6.72 27.72
CA LYS A 94 -13.67 -7.48 27.06
C LYS A 94 -13.37 -8.97 26.95
N GLN A 95 -12.11 -9.34 26.73
CA GLN A 95 -11.70 -10.74 26.72
C GLN A 95 -11.85 -11.39 28.10
N CYS A 96 -11.57 -10.67 29.19
CA CYS A 96 -11.83 -11.15 30.55
C CYS A 96 -13.32 -11.32 30.86
N LEU A 97 -14.18 -10.50 30.25
CA LEU A 97 -15.63 -10.53 30.47
C LEU A 97 -16.37 -11.47 29.52
N LYS A 98 -15.64 -12.22 28.67
CA LYS A 98 -16.28 -13.16 27.75
C LYS A 98 -16.99 -14.25 28.54
N ASN A 99 -18.27 -14.49 28.22
CA ASN A 99 -19.15 -15.46 28.87
C ASN A 99 -19.54 -15.16 30.32
N THR A 100 -19.27 -13.96 30.84
CA THR A 100 -19.63 -13.60 32.23
C THR A 100 -20.97 -12.87 32.35
N GLY A 101 -21.61 -12.54 31.22
CA GLY A 101 -22.84 -11.74 31.21
C GLY A 101 -22.63 -10.23 31.50
N LEU A 102 -21.38 -9.80 31.62
CA LEU A 102 -21.00 -8.39 31.74
C LEU A 102 -20.48 -7.86 30.40
N TYR A 103 -20.64 -6.55 30.18
CA TYR A 103 -20.03 -5.85 29.06
C TYR A 103 -19.26 -4.63 29.53
N ALA A 104 -18.20 -4.27 28.80
CA ALA A 104 -17.38 -3.10 29.07
C ALA A 104 -17.51 -2.08 27.94
N THR A 105 -17.80 -0.83 28.29
CA THR A 105 -17.82 0.32 27.38
C THR A 105 -16.82 1.37 27.85
N LEU A 106 -16.11 1.96 26.90
CA LEU A 106 -15.24 3.10 27.16
C LEU A 106 -16.07 4.39 27.10
N LYS A 107 -16.09 5.15 28.20
CA LYS A 107 -16.62 6.52 28.23
C LYS A 107 -15.49 7.45 28.66
N ASP A 108 -15.12 8.35 27.75
CA ASP A 108 -13.98 9.26 27.88
C ASP A 108 -12.66 8.51 28.15
N ASN A 109 -12.23 8.44 29.40
CA ASN A 109 -11.00 7.76 29.85
C ASN A 109 -11.29 6.77 30.99
N THR A 110 -12.54 6.32 31.11
CA THR A 110 -13.01 5.38 32.13
C THR A 110 -13.68 4.19 31.45
N ILE A 111 -13.28 2.98 31.82
CA ILE A 111 -13.95 1.76 31.38
C ILE A 111 -15.07 1.47 32.37
N VAL A 112 -16.31 1.48 31.89
CA VAL A 112 -17.49 1.15 32.70
C VAL A 112 -17.89 -0.28 32.36
N ILE A 113 -17.89 -1.14 33.37
CA ILE A 113 -18.37 -2.53 33.29
C ILE A 113 -19.76 -2.57 33.89
N SER A 114 -20.71 -3.13 33.15
CA SER A 114 -22.08 -3.24 33.61
C SER A 114 -22.71 -4.56 33.15
N PRO A 115 -23.69 -5.08 33.90
CA PRO A 115 -24.41 -6.27 33.49
C PRO A 115 -25.17 -6.02 32.19
N VAL A 116 -25.18 -7.04 31.33
CA VAL A 116 -26.04 -7.07 30.15
C VAL A 116 -27.47 -7.20 30.66
N THR A 117 -28.15 -6.07 30.87
CA THR A 117 -29.57 -6.04 31.22
C THR A 117 -30.37 -6.55 30.03
N GLN A 118 -30.81 -7.81 30.11
CA GLN A 118 -31.56 -8.49 29.06
C GLN A 118 -32.91 -7.80 28.87
N ALA A 119 -33.22 -7.39 27.64
CA ALA A 119 -34.55 -6.88 27.28
C ALA A 119 -35.54 -8.01 26.99
N GLY A 120 -35.05 -9.23 26.73
CA GLY A 120 -35.85 -10.40 26.43
C GLY A 120 -35.19 -11.28 25.36
N GLU A 121 -35.70 -12.50 25.22
CA GLU A 121 -35.41 -13.38 24.09
C GLU A 121 -36.17 -12.87 22.87
N ILE A 122 -35.46 -12.60 21.77
CA ILE A 122 -36.06 -12.26 20.48
C ILE A 122 -36.01 -13.49 19.59
N LYS A 123 -37.16 -13.87 19.06
CA LYS A 123 -37.32 -14.89 18.06
C LYS A 123 -37.70 -14.26 16.73
N GLY A 124 -37.35 -14.89 15.64
CA GLY A 124 -37.71 -14.37 14.34
C GLY A 124 -37.32 -15.29 13.21
N ILE A 125 -37.73 -14.90 12.01
CA ILE A 125 -37.40 -15.58 10.77
C ILE A 125 -36.77 -14.58 9.79
N VAL A 126 -35.74 -15.04 9.09
CA VAL A 126 -35.07 -14.31 8.02
C VAL A 126 -35.45 -14.95 6.70
N ILE A 127 -36.03 -14.18 5.79
CA ILE A 127 -36.45 -14.63 4.47
C ILE A 127 -35.85 -13.74 3.37
N ASP A 128 -35.79 -14.25 2.15
CA ASP A 128 -35.45 -13.49 0.96
C ASP A 128 -36.65 -12.63 0.51
N GLU A 129 -36.41 -11.35 0.18
CA GLU A 129 -37.46 -10.41 -0.24
C GLU A 129 -38.15 -10.81 -1.56
N ARG A 130 -37.43 -11.45 -2.49
CA ARG A 130 -37.91 -11.80 -3.84
C ARG A 130 -38.59 -13.16 -3.90
N SER A 131 -37.96 -14.20 -3.37
CA SER A 131 -38.47 -15.58 -3.40
C SER A 131 -39.42 -15.87 -2.24
N GLY A 132 -39.28 -15.13 -1.12
CA GLY A 132 -40.00 -15.42 0.11
C GLY A 132 -39.50 -16.68 0.83
N GLU A 133 -38.39 -17.28 0.37
CA GLU A 133 -37.81 -18.48 0.95
C GLU A 133 -37.00 -18.15 2.22
N PRO A 134 -36.95 -19.06 3.21
CA PRO A 134 -36.15 -18.88 4.40
C PRO A 134 -34.65 -18.89 4.08
N ILE A 135 -33.92 -17.94 4.66
CA ILE A 135 -32.47 -17.85 4.48
C ILE A 135 -31.79 -18.66 5.58
N ILE A 136 -31.24 -19.80 5.17
CA ILE A 136 -30.51 -20.72 6.03
C ILE A 136 -29.07 -20.22 6.20
N GLY A 137 -28.59 -20.15 7.44
CA GLY A 137 -27.19 -19.77 7.70
C GLY A 137 -26.92 -18.26 7.74
N ALA A 138 -27.95 -17.41 7.80
CA ALA A 138 -27.79 -15.97 7.98
C ALA A 138 -27.22 -15.65 9.37
N ASN A 139 -26.25 -14.74 9.42
CA ASN A 139 -25.66 -14.27 10.67
C ASN A 139 -26.56 -13.19 11.29
N VAL A 140 -26.96 -13.40 12.54
CA VAL A 140 -27.73 -12.45 13.34
C VAL A 140 -26.87 -11.95 14.49
N SER A 141 -26.38 -10.72 14.37
CA SER A 141 -25.45 -10.11 15.32
C SER A 141 -26.14 -9.07 16.19
N VAL A 142 -25.95 -9.14 17.50
CA VAL A 142 -26.40 -8.14 18.45
C VAL A 142 -25.34 -7.05 18.57
N ILE A 143 -25.70 -5.82 18.20
CA ILE A 143 -24.82 -4.66 18.22
C ILE A 143 -25.28 -3.65 19.27
N LYS A 144 -24.36 -3.17 20.11
CA LYS A 144 -24.61 -2.03 21.02
C LYS A 144 -23.43 -1.08 20.94
N ASP A 145 -23.71 0.23 20.88
CA ASP A 145 -22.67 1.26 20.79
C ASP A 145 -21.68 1.05 19.62
N GLY A 146 -22.14 0.45 18.52
CA GLY A 146 -21.33 0.17 17.32
C GLY A 146 -20.52 -1.14 17.36
N GLU A 147 -20.61 -1.93 18.43
CA GLU A 147 -19.85 -3.16 18.58
C GLU A 147 -20.73 -4.40 18.75
N MET A 148 -20.28 -5.53 18.21
CA MET A 148 -20.95 -6.82 18.36
C MET A 148 -20.74 -7.37 19.78
N ILE A 149 -21.84 -7.65 20.48
CA ILE A 149 -21.83 -8.29 21.80
C ILE A 149 -21.92 -9.80 21.67
N THR A 150 -22.86 -10.28 20.84
CA THR A 150 -23.14 -11.70 20.63
C THR A 150 -23.74 -11.91 19.24
N GLY A 151 -23.80 -13.14 18.77
CA GLY A 151 -24.46 -13.48 17.52
C GLY A 151 -24.91 -14.92 17.47
N VAL A 152 -25.95 -15.18 16.67
CA VAL A 152 -26.46 -16.51 16.34
C VAL A 152 -26.58 -16.66 14.83
N VAL A 153 -26.80 -17.88 14.38
CA VAL A 153 -27.01 -18.21 12.96
C VAL A 153 -28.42 -18.77 12.79
N THR A 154 -29.09 -18.46 11.69
CA THR A 154 -30.42 -19.01 11.40
C THR A 154 -30.38 -20.52 11.12
N ASN A 155 -31.44 -21.23 11.53
CA ASN A 155 -31.59 -22.67 11.31
C ASN A 155 -32.08 -23.01 9.87
N MET A 156 -32.44 -24.28 9.63
CA MET A 156 -32.93 -24.76 8.32
C MET A 156 -34.26 -24.14 7.88
N ASP A 157 -35.04 -23.61 8.81
CA ASP A 157 -36.31 -22.94 8.55
C ASP A 157 -36.13 -21.40 8.53
N GLY A 158 -34.88 -20.91 8.55
CA GLY A 158 -34.56 -19.48 8.57
C GLY A 158 -34.83 -18.80 9.91
N GLU A 159 -35.16 -19.56 10.94
CA GLU A 159 -35.49 -19.04 12.26
C GLU A 159 -34.23 -18.76 13.10
N PHE A 160 -34.29 -17.75 13.95
CA PHE A 160 -33.27 -17.44 14.94
C PHE A 160 -33.90 -17.17 16.30
N SER A 161 -33.14 -17.44 17.37
CA SER A 161 -33.44 -16.98 18.71
C SER A 161 -32.19 -16.37 19.34
N VAL A 162 -32.27 -15.14 19.82
CA VAL A 162 -31.15 -14.44 20.45
C VAL A 162 -31.61 -13.59 21.61
N ASN A 163 -30.85 -13.64 22.70
CA ASN A 163 -31.05 -12.74 23.84
C ASN A 163 -30.40 -11.39 23.55
N ILE A 164 -31.20 -10.31 23.60
CA ILE A 164 -30.72 -8.97 23.32
C ILE A 164 -30.66 -8.10 24.59
N PRO A 165 -29.59 -7.32 24.82
CA PRO A 165 -29.59 -6.28 25.83
C PRO A 165 -30.55 -5.13 25.48
N ARG A 166 -31.05 -4.44 26.50
CA ARG A 166 -31.87 -3.25 26.30
C ARG A 166 -31.10 -2.15 25.55
N GLY A 167 -31.71 -1.65 24.48
CA GLY A 167 -31.15 -0.59 23.63
C GLY A 167 -30.16 -1.06 22.57
N ALA A 168 -29.93 -2.37 22.40
CA ALA A 168 -29.11 -2.91 21.33
C ALA A 168 -29.90 -3.09 20.02
N GLN A 169 -29.18 -3.17 18.91
CA GLN A 169 -29.67 -3.39 17.55
C GLN A 169 -29.33 -4.80 17.10
N LEU A 170 -30.08 -5.33 16.14
CA LEU A 170 -29.76 -6.58 15.45
C LEU A 170 -29.27 -6.25 14.05
N LYS A 171 -28.12 -6.80 13.67
CA LYS A 171 -27.56 -6.76 12.32
C LYS A 171 -27.67 -8.14 11.69
N PHE A 172 -28.29 -8.19 10.53
CA PHE A 172 -28.46 -9.38 9.73
C PHE A 172 -27.51 -9.31 8.54
N SER A 173 -26.72 -10.37 8.32
CA SER A 173 -25.85 -10.46 7.16
C SER A 173 -25.78 -11.89 6.63
N PHE A 174 -25.78 -12.01 5.31
CA PHE A 174 -25.61 -13.28 4.61
C PHE A 174 -24.93 -13.02 3.27
N VAL A 175 -24.18 -14.01 2.77
CA VAL A 175 -23.40 -13.85 1.53
C VAL A 175 -24.38 -13.66 0.36
N GLY A 176 -24.18 -12.60 -0.42
CA GLY A 176 -25.06 -12.23 -1.53
C GLY A 176 -26.27 -11.38 -1.14
N TYR A 177 -26.34 -10.91 0.11
CA TYR A 177 -27.44 -10.07 0.62
C TYR A 177 -26.92 -8.82 1.31
N SER A 178 -27.68 -7.73 1.23
CA SER A 178 -27.27 -6.46 1.81
C SER A 178 -27.44 -6.50 3.32
N GLU A 179 -26.45 -6.01 4.06
CA GLU A 179 -26.53 -5.97 5.52
C GLU A 179 -27.69 -5.08 5.98
N GLN A 180 -28.51 -5.58 6.91
CA GLN A 180 -29.63 -4.83 7.46
C GLN A 180 -29.51 -4.70 8.98
N VAL A 181 -29.61 -3.48 9.49
CA VAL A 181 -29.58 -3.18 10.93
C VAL A 181 -30.95 -2.70 11.38
N ILE A 182 -31.52 -3.35 12.40
CA ILE A 182 -32.82 -2.98 12.96
C ILE A 182 -32.77 -2.86 14.48
N SER A 183 -33.52 -1.90 15.02
CA SER A 183 -33.83 -1.84 16.44
C SER A 183 -35.11 -2.64 16.71
N PRO A 184 -35.05 -3.73 17.48
CA PRO A 184 -36.21 -4.57 17.72
C PRO A 184 -37.29 -3.83 18.51
N LYS A 185 -38.54 -3.89 18.04
CA LYS A 185 -39.71 -3.26 18.68
C LYS A 185 -40.59 -4.26 19.45
N GLY A 186 -40.27 -5.55 19.41
CA GLY A 186 -41.00 -6.64 20.05
C GLY A 186 -40.17 -7.92 20.10
N ASN A 187 -40.77 -9.00 20.60
CA ASN A 187 -40.10 -10.28 20.82
C ASN A 187 -40.12 -11.20 19.59
N GLU A 188 -40.97 -10.91 18.61
CA GLU A 188 -41.05 -11.65 17.33
C GLU A 188 -40.79 -10.70 16.17
N ILE A 189 -39.90 -11.09 15.26
CA ILE A 189 -39.46 -10.25 14.15
C ILE A 189 -39.36 -11.07 12.87
N LYS A 190 -39.98 -10.56 11.81
CA LYS A 190 -39.78 -11.04 10.45
C LYS A 190 -38.83 -10.07 9.73
N ILE A 191 -37.75 -10.60 9.15
CA ILE A 191 -36.78 -9.80 8.40
C ILE A 191 -36.71 -10.32 6.96
N GLU A 192 -36.77 -9.38 6.02
CA GLU A 192 -36.71 -9.64 4.59
C GLU A 192 -35.39 -9.06 4.10
N LEU A 193 -34.40 -9.92 3.83
CA LEU A 193 -33.12 -9.49 3.30
C LEU A 193 -33.23 -9.29 1.80
N LYS A 194 -32.61 -8.21 1.33
CA LYS A 194 -32.51 -7.90 -0.09
C LYS A 194 -31.23 -8.52 -0.62
N GLU A 195 -31.31 -9.20 -1.76
CA GLU A 195 -30.11 -9.60 -2.49
C GLU A 195 -29.25 -8.38 -2.79
N ASP A 196 -27.97 -8.49 -2.48
CA ASP A 196 -26.98 -7.48 -2.82
C ASP A 196 -26.42 -7.79 -4.20
N ALA A 197 -26.92 -7.06 -5.20
CA ALA A 197 -26.40 -7.16 -6.56
C ALA A 197 -24.93 -6.69 -6.66
N GLU A 198 -24.41 -6.00 -5.65
CA GLU A 198 -23.04 -5.44 -5.60
C GLU A 198 -22.00 -6.49 -5.13
N VAL A 199 -22.43 -7.57 -4.47
CA VAL A 199 -21.53 -8.70 -4.11
C VAL A 199 -21.15 -9.54 -5.34
N MET A 200 -21.77 -9.27 -6.50
CA MET A 200 -21.40 -9.85 -7.80
C MET A 200 -20.38 -9.03 -8.59
N ASP A 201 -19.82 -7.95 -8.04
CA ASP A 201 -18.76 -7.16 -8.71
C ASP A 201 -17.37 -7.80 -8.67
N GLU A 202 -17.23 -9.02 -8.12
CA GLU A 202 -16.10 -9.91 -8.45
C GLU A 202 -16.31 -10.71 -9.75
N VAL A 203 -17.35 -10.40 -10.52
CA VAL A 203 -17.51 -10.88 -11.89
C VAL A 203 -17.66 -9.69 -12.83
N VAL A 204 -16.52 -9.32 -13.40
CA VAL A 204 -16.48 -8.44 -14.56
C VAL A 204 -17.20 -9.14 -15.69
N VAL A 205 -18.43 -8.75 -15.96
CA VAL A 205 -19.10 -9.09 -17.20
C VAL A 205 -18.47 -8.25 -18.30
N ASN A 206 -17.35 -8.73 -18.82
CA ASN A 206 -16.96 -8.40 -20.18
C ASN A 206 -17.69 -9.42 -21.07
N GLY A 207 -18.59 -8.93 -21.93
CA GLY A 207 -19.06 -9.71 -23.06
C GLY A 207 -17.83 -10.27 -23.78
N PHE A 208 -17.78 -11.59 -23.90
CA PHE A 208 -16.62 -12.45 -24.21
C PHE A 208 -15.81 -12.94 -22.98
N PHE A 209 -16.36 -13.97 -22.34
CA PHE A 209 -15.73 -14.93 -21.43
C PHE A 209 -15.33 -14.44 -20.01
N THR A 210 -16.17 -14.75 -19.03
CA THR A 210 -15.82 -14.77 -17.60
C THR A 210 -14.99 -16.01 -17.28
N ARG A 211 -13.69 -15.88 -16.95
CA ARG A 211 -12.86 -17.01 -16.50
C ARG A 211 -12.59 -16.91 -15.00
N SER A 212 -13.02 -17.95 -14.28
CA SER A 212 -12.66 -18.17 -12.88
C SER A 212 -11.13 -18.30 -12.74
N LYS A 213 -10.57 -17.80 -11.62
CA LYS A 213 -9.14 -17.90 -11.22
C LYS A 213 -8.59 -19.33 -11.14
N GLN A 214 -9.35 -20.35 -11.57
CA GLN A 214 -9.03 -21.75 -11.43
C GLN A 214 -9.13 -22.59 -12.72
N THR A 215 -9.47 -22.00 -13.87
CA THR A 215 -9.65 -22.79 -15.11
C THR A 215 -8.61 -22.49 -16.19
N PHE A 216 -7.38 -22.17 -15.80
CA PHE A 216 -6.23 -22.16 -16.71
C PHE A 216 -5.31 -23.32 -16.39
N THR A 217 -5.26 -24.30 -17.27
CA THR A 217 -4.42 -25.51 -17.15
C THR A 217 -3.03 -25.34 -17.79
N GLY A 218 -2.69 -24.14 -18.30
CA GLY A 218 -1.38 -23.85 -18.88
C GLY A 218 -0.43 -23.14 -17.91
N ALA A 219 0.83 -22.96 -18.27
CA ALA A 219 1.78 -22.16 -17.47
C ALA A 219 1.48 -20.65 -17.60
N ALA A 220 0.47 -20.18 -16.85
CA ALA A 220 0.26 -18.77 -16.58
C ALA A 220 0.90 -18.40 -15.25
N ARG A 221 1.60 -17.27 -15.23
CA ARG A 221 2.07 -16.68 -13.99
C ARG A 221 1.43 -15.32 -13.80
N THR A 222 0.66 -15.19 -12.73
CA THR A 222 0.09 -13.91 -12.29
C THR A 222 1.06 -13.21 -11.36
N VAL A 223 1.25 -11.92 -11.62
CA VAL A 223 2.07 -11.01 -10.83
C VAL A 223 1.18 -9.85 -10.37
N THR A 224 1.17 -9.59 -9.07
CA THR A 224 0.35 -8.54 -8.45
C THR A 224 1.05 -7.18 -8.47
N SER A 225 0.28 -6.09 -8.39
CA SER A 225 0.78 -4.72 -8.26
C SER A 225 1.81 -4.58 -7.12
N GLU A 226 1.53 -5.18 -5.96
CA GLU A 226 2.41 -5.14 -4.79
C GLU A 226 3.76 -5.79 -5.06
N GLN A 227 3.77 -6.92 -5.77
CA GLN A 227 5.01 -7.63 -6.13
C GLN A 227 5.86 -6.83 -7.12
N LEU A 228 5.23 -6.14 -8.07
CA LEU A 228 5.95 -5.29 -9.01
C LEU A 228 6.57 -4.07 -8.32
N LEU A 229 5.79 -3.38 -7.48
CA LEU A 229 6.22 -2.20 -6.72
C LEU A 229 7.37 -2.50 -5.76
N ASN A 230 7.40 -3.69 -5.18
CA ASN A 230 8.49 -4.11 -4.28
C ASN A 230 9.84 -4.30 -5.00
N ILE A 231 9.85 -4.48 -6.32
CA ILE A 231 11.06 -4.78 -7.09
C ILE A 231 11.54 -3.56 -7.86
N SER A 232 10.66 -2.93 -8.64
CA SER A 232 10.98 -1.69 -9.34
C SER A 232 9.71 -0.85 -9.42
N PRO A 233 9.62 0.30 -8.73
CA PRO A 233 8.43 1.13 -8.78
C PRO A 233 8.29 1.92 -10.09
N ASN A 234 9.35 2.01 -10.89
CA ASN A 234 9.41 2.93 -12.04
C ASN A 234 9.38 2.23 -13.40
N ASN A 235 9.57 0.90 -13.46
CA ASN A 235 9.63 0.21 -14.75
C ASN A 235 9.06 -1.21 -14.68
N VAL A 236 8.00 -1.45 -15.47
CA VAL A 236 7.27 -2.72 -15.50
C VAL A 236 8.12 -3.83 -16.11
N LEU A 237 8.81 -3.57 -17.22
CA LEU A 237 9.65 -4.57 -17.89
C LEU A 237 10.75 -5.08 -16.96
N GLN A 238 11.42 -4.17 -16.26
CA GLN A 238 12.48 -4.52 -15.32
C GLN A 238 11.93 -5.34 -14.13
N ALA A 239 10.79 -4.94 -13.57
CA ALA A 239 10.13 -5.68 -12.52
C ALA A 239 9.76 -7.10 -12.99
N LEU A 240 9.14 -7.24 -14.16
CA LEU A 240 8.77 -8.52 -14.74
C LEU A 240 9.97 -9.42 -15.03
N SER A 241 11.07 -8.89 -15.56
CA SER A 241 12.31 -9.66 -15.80
C SER A 241 12.96 -10.18 -14.52
N SER A 242 12.76 -9.49 -13.40
CA SER A 242 13.30 -9.87 -12.09
C SER A 242 12.39 -10.87 -11.37
N ILE A 243 11.07 -10.76 -11.57
CA ILE A 243 10.08 -11.70 -11.01
C ILE A 243 10.10 -13.01 -11.77
N ASP A 244 10.16 -12.94 -13.09
CA ASP A 244 10.08 -14.10 -13.97
C ASP A 244 11.36 -14.35 -14.76
N PRO A 245 12.12 -15.43 -14.44
CA PRO A 245 13.38 -15.73 -15.11
C PRO A 245 13.20 -16.16 -16.57
N SER A 246 11.97 -16.43 -17.02
CA SER A 246 11.70 -16.68 -18.44
C SER A 246 11.63 -15.40 -19.26
N ILE A 247 11.48 -14.23 -18.62
CA ILE A 247 11.50 -12.93 -19.29
C ILE A 247 12.94 -12.44 -19.33
N LYS A 248 13.46 -12.20 -20.53
CA LYS A 248 14.78 -11.59 -20.74
C LYS A 248 14.64 -10.27 -21.46
N ILE A 249 15.36 -9.28 -20.95
CA ILE A 249 15.50 -7.97 -21.57
C ILE A 249 16.83 -7.98 -22.33
N ASN A 250 16.76 -7.95 -23.66
CA ASN A 250 17.94 -7.85 -24.50
C ASN A 250 18.34 -6.37 -24.59
N LYS A 251 19.48 -6.03 -23.99
CA LYS A 251 20.03 -4.69 -24.06
C LYS A 251 20.79 -4.54 -25.38
N ASN A 252 20.37 -3.59 -26.21
CA ASN A 252 21.14 -3.23 -27.39
C ASN A 252 22.35 -2.37 -26.96
N ASN A 253 23.48 -3.03 -26.73
CA ASN A 253 24.72 -2.37 -26.33
C ASN A 253 25.29 -1.42 -27.41
N ALA A 254 24.84 -1.53 -28.68
CA ALA A 254 25.28 -0.62 -29.74
C ALA A 254 24.70 0.79 -29.59
N MET A 255 23.58 0.95 -28.87
CA MET A 255 22.94 2.24 -28.61
C MET A 255 23.36 2.92 -27.31
N GLY A 256 24.31 2.32 -26.57
CA GLY A 256 24.88 2.91 -25.34
C GLY A 256 23.82 3.27 -24.29
N SER A 257 24.05 4.37 -23.56
CA SER A 257 23.18 4.87 -22.49
C SER A 257 22.00 5.72 -22.97
N ASN A 258 21.51 5.54 -24.21
CA ASN A 258 20.38 6.32 -24.72
C ASN A 258 19.11 6.02 -23.91
N PRO A 259 18.58 6.99 -23.14
CA PRO A 259 17.43 6.76 -22.25
C PRO A 259 16.11 6.61 -23.00
N ASN A 260 16.05 6.96 -24.29
CA ASN A 260 14.85 6.84 -25.12
C ASN A 260 14.76 5.51 -25.88
N ASN A 261 15.68 4.57 -25.62
CA ASN A 261 15.65 3.26 -26.26
C ASN A 261 14.82 2.28 -25.44
N ILE A 262 13.74 1.75 -26.01
CA ILE A 262 12.95 0.70 -25.39
C ILE A 262 13.69 -0.62 -25.60
N PRO A 263 13.99 -1.38 -24.54
CA PRO A 263 14.73 -2.61 -24.70
C PRO A 263 13.82 -3.73 -25.23
N ASP A 264 14.38 -4.61 -26.05
CA ASP A 264 13.65 -5.77 -26.58
C ASP A 264 13.34 -6.78 -25.45
N LEU A 265 12.10 -7.26 -25.41
CA LEU A 265 11.62 -8.25 -24.45
C LEU A 265 11.43 -9.60 -25.13
N VAL A 266 11.88 -10.69 -24.50
CA VAL A 266 11.66 -12.06 -24.99
C VAL A 266 11.19 -12.96 -23.84
N ILE A 267 10.17 -13.80 -24.10
CA ILE A 267 9.65 -14.81 -23.17
C ILE A 267 10.16 -16.18 -23.62
N ARG A 268 11.06 -16.77 -22.82
CA ARG A 268 11.85 -17.99 -23.11
C ARG A 268 12.91 -17.77 -24.20
N SER A 269 14.04 -18.47 -24.07
CA SER A 269 15.09 -18.45 -25.10
C SER A 269 14.60 -19.25 -26.32
N THR A 270 14.08 -18.57 -27.33
CA THR A 270 13.94 -19.17 -28.66
C THR A 270 15.31 -19.11 -29.33
N THR A 271 15.76 -20.24 -29.87
CA THR A 271 16.95 -20.35 -30.73
C THR A 271 16.60 -19.78 -32.09
N SER A 272 16.46 -18.46 -32.20
CA SER A 272 16.45 -17.79 -33.49
C SER A 272 17.71 -16.96 -33.58
N LEU A 273 18.58 -17.37 -34.50
CA LEU A 273 19.71 -16.56 -34.95
C LEU A 273 19.14 -15.20 -35.37
N ALA A 274 19.41 -14.18 -34.56
CA ALA A 274 19.12 -12.80 -34.91
C ALA A 274 19.82 -12.52 -36.24
N THR A 275 19.04 -12.42 -37.31
CA THR A 275 19.55 -11.95 -38.60
C THR A 275 19.50 -10.44 -38.50
N ASP A 276 20.63 -9.78 -38.70
CA ASP A 276 21.01 -8.44 -38.19
C ASP A 276 20.07 -7.23 -38.47
N ASN A 277 18.84 -7.41 -38.99
CA ASN A 277 17.98 -6.28 -39.37
C ASN A 277 16.45 -6.46 -39.17
N GLU A 278 15.97 -7.50 -38.47
CA GLU A 278 14.53 -7.65 -38.18
C GLU A 278 14.24 -7.68 -36.67
N ALA A 279 13.99 -6.50 -36.10
CA ALA A 279 13.43 -6.35 -34.77
C ALA A 279 11.96 -6.80 -34.79
N GLY A 280 11.62 -7.88 -34.07
CA GLY A 280 10.22 -8.29 -33.87
C GLY A 280 9.93 -9.78 -34.00
N LEU A 281 10.88 -10.60 -34.48
CA LEU A 281 10.60 -12.03 -34.72
C LEU A 281 10.35 -12.85 -33.43
N ASN A 282 10.75 -12.34 -32.26
CA ASN A 282 10.62 -13.03 -30.98
C ASN A 282 10.00 -12.18 -29.85
N THR A 283 9.35 -11.06 -30.17
CA THR A 283 8.71 -10.23 -29.14
C THR A 283 7.35 -10.83 -28.74
N PRO A 284 7.02 -10.87 -27.44
CA PRO A 284 5.71 -11.33 -26.99
C PRO A 284 4.62 -10.32 -27.34
N LEU A 285 3.39 -10.80 -27.47
CA LEU A 285 2.22 -9.94 -27.62
C LEU A 285 1.90 -9.27 -26.29
N VAL A 286 1.67 -7.97 -26.30
CA VAL A 286 1.25 -7.19 -25.13
C VAL A 286 -0.24 -6.88 -25.26
N VAL A 287 -1.00 -7.15 -24.22
CA VAL A 287 -2.44 -6.88 -24.16
C VAL A 287 -2.71 -6.05 -22.91
N ILE A 288 -3.23 -4.83 -23.08
CA ILE A 288 -3.59 -3.94 -21.98
C ILE A 288 -5.11 -3.79 -21.98
N ASP A 289 -5.75 -4.18 -20.87
CA ASP A 289 -7.21 -4.19 -20.70
C ASP A 289 -7.99 -4.89 -21.83
N GLY A 290 -7.41 -5.96 -22.38
CA GLY A 290 -8.01 -6.75 -23.47
C GLY A 290 -7.76 -6.21 -24.87
N VAL A 291 -6.98 -5.14 -25.04
CA VAL A 291 -6.60 -4.58 -26.34
C VAL A 291 -5.11 -4.81 -26.60
N GLU A 292 -4.77 -5.30 -27.80
CA GLU A 292 -3.37 -5.42 -28.23
C GLU A 292 -2.69 -4.05 -28.23
N SER A 293 -1.54 -3.99 -27.55
CA SER A 293 -0.78 -2.76 -27.35
C SER A 293 0.68 -2.99 -27.72
N THR A 294 1.42 -1.90 -27.88
CA THR A 294 2.85 -1.98 -28.20
C THR A 294 3.70 -2.17 -26.96
N LEU A 295 4.94 -2.60 -27.14
CA LEU A 295 5.94 -2.69 -26.07
C LEU A 295 6.28 -1.30 -25.51
N GLN A 296 6.12 -0.25 -26.31
CA GLN A 296 6.27 1.14 -25.87
C GLN A 296 5.17 1.51 -24.87
N ASP A 297 3.92 1.14 -25.12
CA ASP A 297 2.80 1.41 -24.21
C ASP A 297 2.99 0.71 -22.85
N LEU A 298 3.57 -0.49 -22.87
CA LEU A 298 3.96 -1.21 -21.66
C LEU A 298 5.15 -0.57 -20.93
N TYR A 299 6.07 0.07 -21.65
CA TYR A 299 7.17 0.78 -21.03
C TYR A 299 6.69 2.08 -20.34
N ASP A 300 5.71 2.77 -20.95
CA ASP A 300 5.22 4.07 -20.50
C ASP A 300 4.12 3.99 -19.43
N ILE A 301 3.57 2.80 -19.18
CA ILE A 301 2.52 2.61 -18.17
C ILE A 301 3.06 2.85 -16.76
N ASN A 302 2.27 3.56 -15.95
CA ASN A 302 2.61 3.76 -14.55
C ASN A 302 2.34 2.48 -13.74
N MET A 303 3.33 2.04 -12.94
CA MET A 303 3.21 0.88 -12.06
C MET A 303 2.03 0.97 -11.09
N TYR A 304 1.69 2.19 -10.65
CA TYR A 304 0.57 2.40 -9.73
C TYR A 304 -0.79 2.15 -10.37
N ASP A 305 -0.88 2.26 -11.69
CA ASP A 305 -2.12 2.04 -12.44
C ASP A 305 -2.34 0.55 -12.76
N ILE A 306 -1.33 -0.30 -12.59
CA ILE A 306 -1.44 -1.74 -12.81
C ILE A 306 -2.07 -2.41 -11.58
N GLU A 307 -3.07 -3.25 -11.81
CA GLU A 307 -3.65 -4.14 -10.80
C GLU A 307 -2.92 -5.49 -10.79
N ARG A 308 -2.80 -6.10 -11.97
CA ARG A 308 -2.05 -7.35 -12.15
C ARG A 308 -1.50 -7.50 -13.56
N VAL A 309 -0.48 -8.34 -13.68
CA VAL A 309 0.11 -8.78 -14.95
C VAL A 309 0.07 -10.29 -15.02
N ASP A 310 -0.53 -10.83 -16.07
CA ASP A 310 -0.61 -12.26 -16.35
C ASP A 310 0.32 -12.61 -17.53
N ILE A 311 1.31 -13.45 -17.27
CA ILE A 311 2.28 -13.90 -18.28
C ILE A 311 1.86 -15.29 -18.76
N LEU A 312 1.48 -15.40 -20.02
CA LEU A 312 1.06 -16.65 -20.68
C LEU A 312 2.20 -17.18 -21.57
N LYS A 313 2.66 -18.41 -21.31
CA LYS A 313 3.90 -18.93 -21.93
C LYS A 313 3.71 -20.09 -22.90
N ASP A 314 2.57 -20.77 -22.87
CA ASP A 314 2.34 -22.03 -23.59
C ASP A 314 1.30 -21.87 -24.71
N ALA A 315 0.99 -22.98 -25.40
CA ALA A 315 -0.01 -23.06 -26.47
C ALA A 315 -1.42 -22.55 -26.08
N SER A 316 -1.69 -22.43 -24.78
CA SER A 316 -2.90 -21.80 -24.24
C SER A 316 -2.97 -20.29 -24.52
N ALA A 317 -1.84 -19.62 -24.75
CA ALA A 317 -1.77 -18.23 -25.20
C ALA A 317 -2.19 -18.10 -26.68
N THR A 318 -1.65 -18.97 -27.55
CA THR A 318 -2.02 -19.06 -28.97
C THR A 318 -3.50 -19.39 -29.16
N ALA A 319 -4.05 -20.26 -28.31
CA ALA A 319 -5.48 -20.60 -28.35
C ALA A 319 -6.40 -19.41 -28.02
N LEU A 320 -5.91 -18.41 -27.29
CA LEU A 320 -6.69 -17.24 -26.86
C LEU A 320 -6.45 -16.01 -27.74
N TYR A 321 -5.22 -15.79 -28.16
CA TYR A 321 -4.76 -14.55 -28.82
C TYR A 321 -4.22 -14.79 -30.24
N GLY A 322 -4.38 -16.00 -30.78
CA GLY A 322 -4.05 -16.32 -32.18
C GLY A 322 -2.55 -16.48 -32.44
N GLU A 323 -2.16 -16.38 -33.72
CA GLU A 323 -0.82 -16.70 -34.21
C GLU A 323 0.27 -15.78 -33.63
N ASN A 324 -0.07 -14.51 -33.34
CA ASN A 324 0.85 -13.53 -32.74
C ASN A 324 1.24 -13.87 -31.28
N ALA A 325 0.53 -14.81 -30.64
CA ALA A 325 0.81 -15.25 -29.29
C ALA A 325 1.77 -16.46 -29.22
N ALA A 326 2.35 -16.90 -30.34
CA ALA A 326 3.32 -18.00 -30.40
C ALA A 326 4.56 -17.76 -29.52
N ASN A 327 4.96 -16.48 -29.34
CA ASN A 327 6.11 -16.06 -28.53
C ASN A 327 5.73 -15.71 -27.07
N GLY A 328 4.50 -16.04 -26.65
CA GLY A 328 3.95 -15.70 -25.34
C GLY A 328 3.17 -14.38 -25.33
N VAL A 329 2.34 -14.20 -24.30
CA VAL A 329 1.46 -13.04 -24.14
C VAL A 329 1.63 -12.45 -22.75
N ILE A 330 1.73 -11.13 -22.68
CA ILE A 330 1.70 -10.37 -21.43
C ILE A 330 0.37 -9.63 -21.38
N VAL A 331 -0.50 -10.06 -20.48
CA VAL A 331 -1.80 -9.43 -20.26
C VAL A 331 -1.70 -8.53 -19.03
N ILE A 332 -2.15 -7.30 -19.16
CA ILE A 332 -2.10 -6.29 -18.10
C ILE A 332 -3.50 -5.80 -17.85
N GLU A 333 -3.89 -5.84 -16.59
CA GLU A 333 -5.13 -5.22 -16.15
C GLU A 333 -4.81 -4.01 -15.29
N ARG A 334 -5.37 -2.87 -15.68
CA ARG A 334 -5.27 -1.64 -14.91
C ARG A 334 -6.30 -1.62 -13.78
N LYS A 335 -5.93 -0.97 -12.68
CA LYS A 335 -6.82 -0.70 -11.55
C LYS A 335 -7.99 0.10 -12.08
N ARG A 336 -9.19 -0.42 -11.86
CA ARG A 336 -10.41 0.32 -12.19
C ARG A 336 -10.56 1.49 -11.24
N VAL A 337 -11.02 2.61 -11.80
CA VAL A 337 -11.47 3.75 -11.01
C VAL A 337 -12.77 3.33 -10.32
N THR A 338 -12.65 2.69 -9.17
CA THR A 338 -13.78 2.50 -8.26
C THR A 338 -14.13 3.87 -7.71
N GLN A 339 -15.41 4.22 -7.69
CA GLN A 339 -15.93 5.38 -6.94
C GLN A 339 -15.86 5.13 -5.42
N ALA A 340 -14.74 4.58 -4.97
CA ALA A 340 -14.43 4.42 -3.56
C ALA A 340 -14.27 5.81 -2.93
N PRO A 341 -14.62 5.97 -1.64
CA PRO A 341 -14.38 7.23 -0.93
C PRO A 341 -12.91 7.62 -1.08
N VAL A 342 -12.66 8.91 -1.34
CA VAL A 342 -11.34 9.47 -1.64
C VAL A 342 -10.29 8.92 -0.67
N ARG A 343 -9.44 8.01 -1.16
CA ARG A 343 -8.32 7.45 -0.39
C ARG A 343 -7.10 8.34 -0.59
N ILE A 344 -6.88 9.27 0.33
CA ILE A 344 -5.68 10.10 0.34
C ILE A 344 -4.52 9.26 0.87
N ARG A 345 -3.61 8.86 -0.01
CA ARG A 345 -2.34 8.24 0.34
C ARG A 345 -1.23 9.25 0.11
N TYR A 346 -0.57 9.67 1.18
CA TYR A 346 0.58 10.56 1.12
C TYR A 346 1.83 9.79 1.56
N THR A 347 2.78 9.62 0.64
CA THR A 347 4.08 9.00 0.93
C THR A 347 5.14 10.09 0.79
N PHE A 348 5.78 10.43 1.91
CA PHE A 348 6.88 11.37 1.95
C PHE A 348 8.18 10.58 2.17
N THR A 349 8.97 10.46 1.11
CA THR A 349 10.29 9.81 1.16
C THR A 349 11.34 10.88 0.89
N PRO A 350 11.94 11.50 1.92
CA PRO A 350 13.04 12.44 1.72
C PRO A 350 14.30 11.67 1.31
N ASP A 351 14.76 11.88 0.07
CA ASP A 351 16.05 11.39 -0.41
C ASP A 351 17.11 12.48 -0.27
N PHE A 352 18.21 12.14 0.39
CA PHE A 352 19.39 12.98 0.46
C PHE A 352 20.57 12.18 -0.06
N SER A 353 20.98 12.49 -1.29
CA SER A 353 22.16 11.92 -1.91
C SER A 353 23.28 12.95 -1.94
N PHE A 354 24.47 12.52 -1.53
CA PHE A 354 25.72 13.28 -1.65
C PHE A 354 26.64 12.48 -2.56
N ALA A 355 27.32 13.16 -3.49
CA ALA A 355 28.33 12.50 -4.30
C ALA A 355 29.52 12.12 -3.40
N ASP A 356 29.78 10.81 -3.26
CA ASP A 356 31.01 10.34 -2.63
C ASP A 356 32.16 10.44 -3.63
N LEU A 357 32.92 11.52 -3.52
CA LEU A 357 34.10 11.78 -4.35
C LEU A 357 35.38 11.23 -3.73
N SER A 358 35.32 10.45 -2.63
CA SER A 358 36.51 9.89 -1.98
C SER A 358 37.30 8.93 -2.88
N SER A 359 36.66 8.34 -3.88
CA SER A 359 37.31 7.49 -4.90
C SER A 359 38.04 8.29 -5.99
N TYR A 360 37.79 9.59 -6.11
CA TYR A 360 38.51 10.47 -7.03
C TYR A 360 39.78 11.00 -6.34
N ASP A 361 40.81 10.15 -6.23
CA ASP A 361 42.17 10.60 -5.91
C ASP A 361 42.83 11.17 -7.18
N LEU A 362 42.36 12.35 -7.58
CA LEU A 362 42.88 13.04 -8.76
C LEU A 362 44.22 13.68 -8.42
N CYS A 363 45.20 13.48 -9.30
CA CYS A 363 46.48 14.14 -9.17
C CYS A 363 46.29 15.66 -9.14
N ASN A 364 46.84 16.31 -8.12
CA ASN A 364 47.03 17.76 -8.17
C ASN A 364 48.00 18.13 -9.31
N SER A 365 48.06 19.41 -9.68
CA SER A 365 48.86 19.87 -10.84
C SER A 365 50.33 19.43 -10.79
N GLN A 366 50.92 19.35 -9.60
CA GLN A 366 52.30 18.89 -9.39
C GLN A 366 52.44 17.37 -9.57
N GLN A 367 51.53 16.59 -8.95
CA GLN A 367 51.49 15.13 -9.09
C GLN A 367 51.23 14.71 -10.54
N LYS A 368 50.37 15.45 -11.26
CA LYS A 368 50.11 15.21 -12.69
C LYS A 368 51.37 15.46 -13.52
N LEU A 369 52.07 16.56 -13.28
CA LEU A 369 53.31 16.88 -13.98
C LEU A 369 54.39 15.81 -13.73
N GLU A 370 54.50 15.33 -12.49
CA GLU A 370 55.41 14.24 -12.15
C GLU A 370 55.02 12.92 -12.79
N LEU A 371 53.72 12.60 -12.88
CA LEU A 371 53.22 11.43 -13.59
C LEU A 371 53.56 11.50 -15.10
N GLU A 372 53.38 12.67 -15.74
CA GLU A 372 53.78 12.88 -17.14
C GLU A 372 55.30 12.72 -17.34
N ARG A 373 56.11 13.18 -16.39
CA ARG A 373 57.56 12.95 -16.38
C ARG A 373 57.91 11.47 -16.25
N LEU A 374 57.26 10.74 -15.33
CA LEU A 374 57.48 9.29 -15.15
C LEU A 374 57.00 8.47 -16.35
N ALA A 375 55.96 8.93 -17.05
CA ALA A 375 55.47 8.33 -18.29
C ALA A 375 56.41 8.58 -19.49
N GLY A 376 57.54 9.27 -19.30
CA GLY A 376 58.53 9.53 -20.33
C GLY A 376 58.07 10.56 -21.36
N LEU A 377 57.06 11.38 -21.03
CA LEU A 377 56.62 12.47 -21.89
C LEU A 377 57.62 13.64 -21.90
N TYR A 378 58.56 13.65 -20.94
CA TYR A 378 59.66 14.60 -20.84
C TYR A 378 60.98 13.85 -20.66
N ASP A 379 61.97 14.18 -21.48
CA ASP A 379 63.20 13.39 -21.64
C ASP A 379 64.30 13.67 -20.60
N SER A 380 64.08 14.56 -19.61
CA SER A 380 65.09 14.86 -18.59
C SER A 380 64.52 15.03 -17.18
N SER A 381 65.28 14.60 -16.17
CA SER A 381 64.87 14.65 -14.75
C SER A 381 64.77 16.07 -14.18
N THR A 382 65.31 17.06 -14.88
CA THR A 382 65.33 18.47 -14.47
C THR A 382 64.49 19.38 -15.37
N GLY A 383 63.96 18.87 -16.50
CA GLY A 383 63.23 19.65 -17.50
C GLY A 383 64.10 20.62 -18.32
N SER A 384 65.42 20.60 -18.15
CA SER A 384 66.36 21.63 -18.61
C SER A 384 66.49 21.82 -20.13
N MET A 385 66.00 20.88 -20.93
CA MET A 385 66.08 20.96 -22.40
C MET A 385 64.73 21.19 -23.08
N ASP A 386 63.63 21.26 -22.32
CA ASP A 386 62.31 21.47 -22.89
C ASP A 386 61.72 22.80 -22.39
N LYS A 387 61.74 23.81 -23.27
CA LYS A 387 61.25 25.17 -22.98
C LYS A 387 59.79 25.16 -22.50
N THR A 388 59.01 24.20 -22.99
CA THR A 388 57.59 24.06 -22.65
C THR A 388 57.35 23.49 -21.25
N TYR A 389 58.33 22.80 -20.66
CA TYR A 389 58.21 22.23 -19.32
C TYR A 389 58.19 23.32 -18.25
N TYR A 390 59.11 24.29 -18.33
CA TYR A 390 59.16 25.40 -17.37
C TYR A 390 57.94 26.34 -17.48
N GLU A 391 57.48 26.63 -18.70
CA GLU A 391 56.28 27.44 -18.92
C GLU A 391 55.02 26.79 -18.33
N LYS A 392 54.85 25.47 -18.51
CA LYS A 392 53.74 24.72 -17.90
C LYS A 392 53.88 24.63 -16.38
N ALA A 393 55.10 24.45 -15.86
CA ALA A 393 55.34 24.41 -14.42
C ALA A 393 55.00 25.74 -13.75
N GLU A 394 55.43 26.87 -14.31
CA GLU A 394 55.09 28.22 -13.80
C GLU A 394 53.60 28.53 -13.91
N PHE A 395 52.96 28.19 -15.04
CA PHE A 395 51.51 28.35 -15.21
C PHE A 395 50.73 27.54 -14.16
N ASN A 396 51.13 26.29 -13.94
CA ASN A 396 50.49 25.42 -12.93
C ASN A 396 50.68 25.97 -11.51
N LEU A 397 51.83 26.55 -11.20
CA LEU A 397 52.12 27.21 -9.92
C LEU A 397 51.25 28.46 -9.70
N GLN A 398 51.05 29.28 -10.74
CA GLN A 398 50.15 30.42 -10.68
C GLN A 398 48.68 30.02 -10.53
N MET A 399 48.25 28.94 -11.20
CA MET A 399 46.89 28.42 -11.04
C MET A 399 46.62 27.91 -9.63
N GLN A 400 47.64 27.35 -8.97
CA GLN A 400 47.56 26.87 -7.59
C GLN A 400 47.49 28.03 -6.57
N GLN A 401 48.17 29.15 -6.84
CA GLN A 401 48.09 30.36 -6.00
C GLN A 401 46.76 31.13 -6.16
N ASN A 402 46.05 30.94 -7.26
CA ASN A 402 44.76 31.58 -7.54
C ASN A 402 43.55 30.70 -7.15
N SER A 403 43.78 29.48 -6.64
CA SER A 403 42.74 28.53 -6.25
C SER A 403 42.50 28.42 -4.74
N ASP A 404 43.22 29.20 -3.93
CA ASP A 404 42.89 29.53 -2.54
C ASP A 404 42.12 30.87 -2.49
#